data_AF-A0A424YPQ3-F1
#
_entry.id   AF-A0A424YPQ3-F1
#
_cell.length_a   1.000
_cell.length_b   1.000
_cell.length_c   1.000
_cell.angle_alpha   90.00
_cell.angle_beta   90.00
_cell.angle_gamma   90.00
#
_symmetry.space_group_name_H-M   'P 1'
#
loop_
_entity.id
_entity.type
_entity.pdbx_description
1 polymer ?
#
loop_
_entity_poly.entity_id
_entity_poly.type
_entity_poly.pdbx_seq_one_letter_code
_entity_poly.pdbx_strand_id
1 'polypeptide(L)'
;MSKTYQITDTNYIHFLVAANCDVSCVKAADCYSKAGIVVSHDKFNRFLTRQSLTPETLWTEVAPYIERRNGWLVLDDTVIDKIHSEKIET
;
A
#
# COMPACT_ATOMS: atom_id res chain seq x y z
N MET A 1 -16.63 -26.12 -6.36
CA MET A 1 -16.10 -24.81 -6.79
C MET A 1 -15.50 -24.12 -5.57
N SER A 2 -14.17 -24.00 -5.48
CA SER A 2 -13.54 -23.25 -4.38
C SER A 2 -13.82 -21.76 -4.58
N LYS A 3 -14.39 -21.10 -3.58
CA LYS A 3 -14.72 -19.67 -3.64
C LYS A 3 -13.40 -18.90 -3.59
N THR A 4 -12.98 -18.31 -4.71
CA THR A 4 -11.73 -17.54 -4.76
C THR A 4 -11.85 -16.30 -3.87
N TYR A 5 -11.08 -16.26 -2.77
CA TYR A 5 -11.02 -15.10 -1.88
C TYR A 5 -10.52 -13.87 -2.65
N GLN A 6 -11.26 -12.77 -2.65
CA GLN A 6 -10.86 -11.52 -3.31
C GLN A 6 -10.13 -10.62 -2.32
N ILE A 7 -8.96 -10.11 -2.73
CA ILE A 7 -8.21 -9.14 -1.95
C ILE A 7 -8.83 -7.76 -2.17
N THR A 8 -9.07 -7.06 -1.07
CA THR A 8 -9.48 -5.65 -1.04
C THR A 8 -8.33 -4.77 -0.59
N ASP A 9 -8.49 -3.47 -0.78
CA ASP A 9 -7.65 -2.42 -0.18
C ASP A 9 -7.54 -2.57 1.33
N THR A 10 -8.66 -2.76 2.02
CA THR A 10 -8.75 -2.91 3.48
C THR A 10 -7.91 -4.09 3.96
N ASN A 11 -7.90 -5.20 3.21
CA ASN A 11 -7.04 -6.33 3.55
C ASN A 11 -5.56 -5.95 3.50
N TYR A 12 -5.13 -5.24 2.47
CA TYR A 12 -3.74 -4.85 2.34
C TYR A 12 -3.35 -3.78 3.35
N ILE A 13 -4.24 -2.81 3.65
CA ILE A 13 -4.05 -1.78 4.67
C ILE A 13 -3.86 -2.42 6.06
N HIS A 14 -4.72 -3.36 6.45
CA HIS A 14 -4.56 -4.06 7.73
C HIS A 14 -3.22 -4.81 7.83
N PHE A 15 -2.78 -5.42 6.73
CA PHE A 15 -1.46 -6.04 6.69
C PHE A 15 -0.34 -5.01 6.86
N LEU A 16 -0.39 -3.87 6.16
CA LEU A 16 0.61 -2.81 6.28
C LEU A 16 0.71 -2.26 7.71
N VAL A 17 -0.42 -2.03 8.37
CA VAL A 17 -0.48 -1.55 9.76
C VAL A 17 0.13 -2.58 10.74
N ALA A 18 -0.07 -3.87 10.50
CA ALA A 18 0.44 -4.93 11.37
C ALA A 18 1.93 -5.25 11.13
N ALA A 19 2.42 -5.16 9.88
CA ALA A 19 3.73 -5.68 9.47
C ALA A 19 4.93 -4.80 9.87
N ASN A 20 4.71 -3.57 10.35
CA ASN A 20 5.74 -2.67 10.91
C ASN A 20 7.08 -2.69 10.12
N CYS A 21 7.00 -2.40 8.82
CA CYS A 21 8.11 -2.24 7.85
C CYS A 21 8.62 -3.49 7.13
N ASP A 22 8.25 -4.71 7.54
CA ASP A 22 8.69 -5.92 6.84
C ASP A 22 7.66 -6.42 5.81
N VAL A 23 7.58 -5.70 4.68
CA VAL A 23 6.44 -5.78 3.76
C VAL A 23 6.84 -6.45 2.44
N SER A 24 6.14 -7.52 2.08
CA SER A 24 6.13 -8.08 0.72
C SER A 24 4.83 -8.82 0.43
N CYS A 25 4.51 -9.04 -0.84
CA CYS A 25 3.34 -9.85 -1.24
C CYS A 25 3.43 -11.30 -0.73
N VAL A 26 4.65 -11.83 -0.56
CA VAL A 26 4.87 -13.15 0.06
C VAL A 26 4.51 -13.12 1.54
N LYS A 27 4.93 -12.07 2.26
CA LYS A 27 4.60 -11.90 3.69
C LYS A 27 3.12 -11.64 3.92
N ALA A 28 2.47 -10.89 3.02
CA ALA A 28 1.02 -10.73 3.03
C ALA A 28 0.32 -12.09 2.88
N ALA A 29 0.70 -12.87 1.86
CA ALA A 29 0.12 -14.19 1.62
C ALA A 29 0.33 -15.17 2.79
N ASP A 30 1.53 -15.19 3.37
CA ASP A 30 1.85 -16.02 4.54
C ASP A 30 1.03 -15.62 5.78
N CYS A 31 0.91 -14.31 6.05
CA CYS A 31 0.11 -13.77 7.16
C CYS A 31 -1.36 -14.21 7.06
N TYR A 32 -1.98 -14.05 5.89
CA TYR A 32 -3.35 -14.47 5.65
C TYR A 32 -3.53 -15.99 5.67
N SER A 33 -2.54 -16.75 5.17
CA SER A 33 -2.57 -18.21 5.20
C SER A 33 -2.54 -18.76 6.63
N LYS A 34 -1.73 -18.16 7.52
CA LYS A 34 -1.70 -18.47 8.95
C LYS A 34 -3.03 -18.17 9.65
N ALA A 35 -3.78 -17.19 9.16
CA ALA A 35 -5.14 -16.86 9.62
C ALA A 35 -6.24 -17.73 8.97
N GLY A 36 -5.88 -18.79 8.22
CA GLY A 36 -6.81 -19.72 7.59
C GLY A 36 -7.35 -19.27 6.22
N ILE A 37 -6.85 -18.14 5.69
CA ILE A 37 -7.25 -17.61 4.38
C ILE A 37 -6.18 -18.00 3.35
N VAL A 38 -6.48 -18.98 2.51
CA VAL A 38 -5.56 -19.43 1.45
C VAL A 38 -5.55 -18.41 0.31
N VAL A 39 -4.46 -17.65 0.19
CA VAL A 39 -4.26 -16.66 -0.87
C VAL A 39 -2.82 -16.69 -1.38
N SER A 40 -2.65 -16.64 -2.70
CA SER A 40 -1.34 -16.55 -3.35
C SER A 40 -0.77 -15.12 -3.28
N HIS A 41 0.55 -15.00 -3.16
CA HIS A 41 1.26 -13.73 -3.28
C HIS A 41 1.03 -13.05 -4.64
N ASP A 42 0.82 -13.81 -5.71
CA ASP A 42 0.48 -13.27 -7.03
C ASP A 42 -0.85 -12.53 -7.04
N LYS A 43 -1.77 -12.90 -6.15
CA LYS A 43 -3.05 -12.21 -6.02
C LYS A 43 -2.86 -10.82 -5.43
N PHE A 44 -1.95 -10.66 -4.46
CA PHE A 44 -1.53 -9.36 -3.95
C PHE A 44 -0.77 -8.56 -5.01
N ASN A 45 0.18 -9.18 -5.73
CA ASN A 45 0.88 -8.51 -6.83
C ASN A 45 -0.12 -7.95 -7.87
N ARG A 46 -1.04 -8.79 -8.36
CA ARG A 46 -2.07 -8.37 -9.34
C ARG A 46 -3.05 -7.34 -8.78
N PHE A 47 -3.37 -7.41 -7.48
CA PHE A 47 -4.20 -6.40 -6.82
C PHE A 47 -3.49 -5.04 -6.86
N LEU A 48 -2.22 -4.98 -6.44
CA LEU A 48 -1.41 -3.76 -6.37
C LEU A 48 -1.13 -3.16 -7.74
N THR A 49 -0.75 -3.97 -8.73
CA THR A 49 -0.43 -3.48 -10.09
C THR A 49 -1.65 -2.93 -10.84
N ARG A 50 -2.86 -3.22 -10.37
CA ARG A 50 -4.11 -2.66 -10.91
C ARG A 50 -4.58 -1.41 -10.18
N GLN A 51 -4.00 -1.07 -9.03
CA GLN A 51 -4.40 0.13 -8.31
C GLN A 51 -3.79 1.38 -8.96
N SER A 52 -4.60 2.44 -9.06
CA SER A 52 -4.12 3.78 -9.42
C SER A 52 -4.05 4.63 -8.15
N LEU A 53 -2.95 4.50 -7.40
CA LEU A 53 -2.73 5.23 -6.15
C LEU A 53 -1.95 6.52 -6.43
N THR A 54 -2.65 7.54 -6.93
CA THR A 54 -2.03 8.84 -7.20
C THR A 54 -2.01 9.69 -5.92
N PRO A 55 -1.14 10.72 -5.85
CA PRO A 55 -1.16 11.69 -4.75
C PRO A 55 -2.53 12.35 -4.57
N GLU A 56 -3.27 12.58 -5.66
CA GLU A 56 -4.62 13.16 -5.63
C GLU A 56 -5.64 12.24 -4.97
N THR A 57 -5.54 10.92 -5.21
CA THR A 57 -6.38 9.91 -4.52
C THR A 57 -6.16 10.00 -3.01
N LEU A 58 -4.90 10.04 -2.58
CA LEU A 58 -4.57 10.19 -1.15
C LEU A 58 -5.08 11.52 -0.60
N TRP A 59 -4.82 12.63 -1.31
CA TRP A 59 -5.22 13.97 -0.88
C TRP A 59 -6.73 14.08 -0.69
N THR A 60 -7.52 13.52 -1.60
CA THR A 60 -8.99 13.54 -1.53
C THR A 60 -9.51 12.88 -0.25
N GLU A 61 -8.89 11.79 0.18
CA GLU A 61 -9.26 11.07 1.41
C GLU A 61 -8.82 11.83 2.67
N VAL A 62 -7.61 12.39 2.69
CA VAL A 62 -7.04 12.98 3.93
C VAL A 62 -7.44 14.44 4.14
N ALA A 63 -7.74 15.19 3.09
CA ALA A 63 -8.00 16.63 3.17
C ALA A 63 -9.09 17.04 4.18
N PRO A 64 -10.21 16.30 4.34
CA PRO A 64 -11.22 16.63 5.35
C PRO A 64 -10.71 16.58 6.80
N TYR A 65 -9.62 15.85 7.06
CA TYR A 65 -9.05 15.66 8.38
C TYR A 65 -7.92 16.65 8.71
N ILE A 66 -7.57 17.56 7.79
CA ILE A 66 -6.45 18.49 7.93
C ILE A 66 -6.99 19.91 8.22
N GLU A 67 -6.63 20.48 9.37
CA GLU A 67 -6.84 21.91 9.64
C GLU A 67 -5.86 22.75 8.80
N ARG A 68 -6.39 23.67 7.99
CA ARG A 68 -5.61 24.45 7.01
C ARG A 68 -5.24 25.84 7.51
N ARG A 69 -5.87 26.33 8.57
CA ARG A 69 -5.71 27.71 9.07
C ARG A 69 -4.82 27.80 10.31
N ASN A 70 -4.54 26.67 10.96
CA ASN A 70 -3.72 26.63 12.16
C ASN A 70 -2.86 25.36 12.15
N GLY A 71 -1.56 25.52 11.91
CA GLY A 71 -0.65 24.39 11.77
C GLY A 71 0.80 24.82 11.63
N TRP A 72 1.68 23.81 11.51
CA TRP A 72 3.11 23.99 11.34
C TRP A 72 3.51 23.63 9.91
N LEU A 73 4.39 24.43 9.31
CA LEU A 73 5.06 24.06 8.06
C LEU A 73 6.31 23.25 8.42
N VAL A 74 6.28 21.96 8.11
CA VAL A 74 7.44 21.08 8.23
C VAL A 74 7.96 20.81 6.83
N LEU A 75 9.23 21.12 6.59
CA LEU A 75 9.92 20.86 5.32
C LEU A 75 10.88 19.69 5.54
N ASP A 76 10.89 18.77 4.60
CA ASP A 76 11.76 17.61 4.58
C ASP A 76 12.24 17.38 3.13
N ASP A 77 13.50 16.98 2.98
CA ASP A 77 14.14 16.71 1.69
C ASP A 77 14.49 15.21 1.57
N THR A 78 13.54 14.35 1.93
CA THR A 78 13.72 12.90 1.79
C THR A 78 13.64 12.49 0.33
N VAL A 79 14.69 11.80 -0.12
CA VAL A 79 14.71 11.10 -1.40
C VAL A 79 14.41 9.63 -1.16
N ILE A 80 13.42 9.09 -1.88
CA ILE A 80 13.19 7.64 -1.90
C ILE A 80 14.25 7.03 -2.82
N ASP A 81 15.12 6.22 -2.25
CA ASP A 81 16.19 5.56 -2.99
C ASP A 81 15.59 4.43 -3.85
N LYS A 82 15.41 4.71 -5.15
CA LYS A 82 14.81 3.77 -6.10
C LYS A 82 15.92 3.13 -6.94
N ILE A 83 16.62 2.19 -6.32
CA ILE A 83 17.77 1.47 -6.91
C ILE A 83 17.42 0.84 -8.28
N HIS A 84 16.14 0.54 -8.52
CA HIS A 84 15.63 -0.14 -9.73
C HIS A 84 14.74 0.76 -10.60
N SER A 85 14.70 2.08 -10.35
CA SER A 85 13.97 3.00 -11.23
C SER A 85 14.78 3.34 -12.47
N GLU A 86 14.10 3.39 -13.61
CA GLU A 86 14.67 3.92 -14.85
C GLU A 86 14.97 5.41 -14.69
N LYS A 87 16.02 5.89 -15.39
CA LYS A 87 16.35 7.31 -15.38
C LYS A 87 15.18 8.11 -15.95
N ILE A 88 14.88 9.24 -15.31
CA ILE A 88 14.04 10.27 -15.91
C ILE A 88 14.86 10.83 -17.08
N GLU A 89 14.46 10.52 -18.31
CA GLU A 89 15.09 11.11 -19.50
C GLU A 89 14.85 12.62 -19.49
N THR A 90 15.92 13.38 -19.78
CA THR A 90 15.94 14.85 -19.76
C THR A 90 15.64 15.40 -21.15
#